data_AF-T0Y5Q7-F1
#
_entry.id   AF-T0Y5Q7-F1
#
_cell.length_a   1.000
_cell.length_b   1.000
_cell.length_c   1.000
_cell.angle_alpha   90.00
_cell.angle_beta   90.00
_cell.angle_gamma   90.00
#
_symmetry.space_group_name_H-M   'P 1'
#
loop_
_entity.id
_entity.type
_entity.pdbx_description
1 polymer ?
#
loop_
_entity_poly.entity_id
_entity_poly.type
_entity_poly.pdbx_seq_one_letter_code
_entity_poly.pdbx_strand_id
1 'polypeptide(L)'
;MKFRAWLAIVAGILPLALIAIVAFLAIYSWPAMHFNGFGFVTRDTWRLGNLYANPVVVHGTQTPARRDLRHTLPDRRHAAVDAIALL
;
A
#
# COMPACT_ATOMS: atom_id res chain seq x y z
N MET A 1 4.70 -31.32 -41.37
CA MET A 1 5.49 -30.24 -40.71
C MET A 1 4.68 -29.28 -39.83
N LYS A 2 3.34 -29.15 -39.99
CA LYS A 2 2.49 -28.23 -39.21
C LYS A 2 2.30 -28.57 -37.71
N PHE A 3 2.36 -29.86 -37.33
CA PHE A 3 2.14 -30.30 -35.93
C PHE A 3 3.15 -29.70 -34.94
N ARG A 4 4.44 -29.67 -35.31
CA ARG A 4 5.51 -29.12 -34.47
C ARG A 4 5.34 -27.62 -34.23
N ALA A 5 4.85 -26.89 -35.23
CA ALA A 5 4.56 -25.46 -35.10
C ALA A 5 3.38 -25.20 -34.17
N TRP A 6 2.29 -25.97 -34.29
CA TRP A 6 1.15 -25.89 -33.38
C TRP A 6 1.52 -26.25 -31.94
N LEU A 7 2.31 -27.31 -31.75
CA LEU A 7 2.80 -27.69 -30.44
C LEU A 7 3.66 -26.57 -29.82
N ALA A 8 4.51 -25.90 -30.60
CA ALA A 8 5.33 -24.79 -30.11
C ALA A 8 4.50 -23.58 -29.70
N ILE A 9 3.44 -23.26 -30.45
CA ILE A 9 2.51 -22.17 -30.09
C ILE A 9 1.81 -22.49 -28.77
N VAL A 10 1.24 -23.68 -28.64
CA VAL A 10 0.51 -24.08 -27.42
C VAL A 10 1.46 -24.15 -26.22
N ALA A 11 2.64 -24.75 -26.38
CA ALA A 11 3.66 -24.79 -25.34
C ALA A 11 4.17 -23.38 -24.97
N GLY A 12 4.15 -22.44 -25.91
CA GLY A 12 4.53 -21.05 -25.70
C GLY A 12 3.53 -20.26 -24.85
N ILE A 13 2.26 -20.66 -24.78
CA ILE A 13 1.23 -19.94 -24.01
C ILE A 13 1.61 -19.83 -22.54
N LEU A 14 2.11 -20.92 -21.95
CA LEU A 14 2.47 -20.97 -20.53
C LEU A 14 3.59 -19.98 -20.15
N PRO A 15 4.79 -20.01 -20.77
CA PRO A 15 5.84 -19.05 -20.45
C PRO A 15 5.44 -17.62 -20.77
N LEU A 16 4.66 -17.39 -21.85
CA LEU A 16 4.22 -16.06 -22.23
C LEU A 16 3.22 -15.47 -21.22
N ALA A 17 2.31 -16.30 -20.71
CA ALA A 17 1.40 -15.92 -19.63
C ALA A 17 2.17 -15.61 -18.35
N LEU A 18 3.20 -16.40 -18.02
CA LEU A 18 4.04 -16.15 -16.85
C LEU A 18 4.76 -14.80 -16.95
N ILE A 19 5.35 -14.50 -18.11
CA ILE A 19 6.00 -13.21 -18.38
C ILE A 19 4.99 -12.06 -18.26
N ALA A 20 3.79 -12.22 -18.83
CA ALA A 20 2.74 -11.21 -18.75
C ALA A 20 2.32 -10.93 -17.29
N ILE A 21 2.15 -11.98 -16.48
CA ILE A 21 1.81 -11.86 -15.05
C ILE A 21 2.94 -11.12 -14.31
N VAL A 22 4.19 -11.52 -14.50
CA VAL A 22 5.34 -10.87 -13.85
C VAL A 22 5.45 -9.40 -14.24
N ALA A 23 5.28 -9.08 -15.53
CA ALA A 23 5.29 -7.71 -16.02
C ALA A 23 4.14 -6.88 -15.42
N PHE A 24 2.92 -7.44 -15.38
CA PHE A 24 1.77 -6.79 -14.77
C PHE A 24 2.02 -6.50 -13.28
N LEU A 25 2.53 -7.48 -12.53
CA LEU A 25 2.90 -7.30 -11.13
C LEU A 25 3.97 -6.22 -10.97
N ALA A 26 5.02 -6.22 -11.79
CA ALA A 26 6.11 -5.24 -11.70
C ALA A 26 5.61 -3.80 -11.92
N ILE A 27 4.75 -3.59 -12.92
CA ILE A 27 4.15 -2.28 -13.20
C ILE A 27 3.24 -1.84 -12.05
N TYR A 28 2.34 -2.72 -11.61
CA TYR A 28 1.35 -2.39 -10.59
C TYR A 28 1.96 -2.20 -9.20
N SER A 29 3.01 -2.95 -8.88
CA SER A 29 3.73 -2.86 -7.60
C SER A 29 4.84 -1.82 -7.58
N TRP A 30 5.17 -1.19 -8.72
CA TRP A 30 6.18 -0.12 -8.80
C TRP A 30 6.06 0.96 -7.71
N PRO A 31 4.90 1.59 -7.47
CA PRO A 31 4.78 2.58 -6.40
C PRO A 31 5.08 1.98 -5.02
N ALA A 32 4.63 0.76 -4.75
CA ALA A 32 4.87 0.09 -3.48
C ALA A 32 6.36 -0.25 -3.28
N MET A 33 7.06 -0.67 -4.33
CA MET A 33 8.52 -0.87 -4.33
C MET A 33 9.28 0.43 -4.10
N HIS A 34 8.84 1.55 -4.67
CA HIS A 34 9.46 2.85 -4.45
C HIS A 34 9.32 3.33 -2.99
N PHE A 35 8.20 3.04 -2.33
CA PHE A 35 7.97 3.43 -0.93
C PHE A 35 8.58 2.48 0.11
N ASN A 36 8.64 1.18 -0.18
CA ASN A 36 9.13 0.15 0.75
C ASN A 36 10.58 -0.30 0.44
N GLY A 37 11.14 0.10 -0.69
CA GLY A 37 12.44 -0.35 -1.20
C GLY A 37 12.43 -1.83 -1.62
N PHE A 38 13.62 -2.40 -1.87
CA PHE A 38 13.79 -3.83 -2.20
C PHE A 38 13.31 -4.79 -1.10
N GLY A 39 13.11 -4.28 0.12
CA GLY A 39 12.45 -5.02 1.21
C GLY A 39 11.00 -5.40 0.91
N PHE A 40 10.37 -4.77 -0.09
CA PHE A 40 9.03 -5.13 -0.57
C PHE A 40 8.92 -6.59 -1.03
N VAL A 41 9.96 -7.15 -1.67
CA VAL A 41 9.89 -8.50 -2.23
C VAL A 41 10.24 -9.59 -1.19
N THR A 42 10.93 -9.22 -0.11
CA THR A 42 11.55 -10.18 0.83
C THR A 42 11.00 -10.13 2.25
N ARG A 43 10.29 -9.06 2.63
CA ARG A 43 9.78 -8.88 3.99
C ARG A 43 8.26 -8.83 3.98
N ASP A 44 7.62 -9.44 4.97
CA ASP A 44 6.16 -9.43 5.10
C ASP A 44 5.61 -8.17 5.80
N THR A 45 6.49 -7.32 6.34
CA THR A 45 6.11 -6.07 7.02
C THR A 45 6.25 -4.88 6.07
N TRP A 46 5.16 -4.52 5.37
CA TRP A 46 5.10 -3.34 4.50
C TRP A 46 4.45 -2.15 5.19
N ARG A 47 4.92 -0.95 4.86
CA ARG A 47 4.28 0.30 5.27
C ARG A 47 3.16 0.63 4.28
N LEU A 48 1.95 0.11 4.53
CA LEU A 48 0.72 0.39 3.74
C LEU A 48 0.18 1.82 3.92
N GLY A 49 0.94 2.72 4.56
CA GLY A 49 0.48 3.87 5.34
C GLY A 49 -0.37 4.95 4.65
N ASN A 50 -0.75 4.78 3.39
CA ASN A 50 -1.62 5.71 2.66
C ASN A 50 -2.49 5.08 1.55
N LEU A 51 -2.49 3.75 1.39
CA LEU A 51 -3.19 3.09 0.27
C LEU A 51 -4.69 2.81 0.52
N TYR A 52 -5.11 2.75 1.79
CA TYR A 52 -6.50 2.45 2.18
C TYR A 52 -7.13 3.48 3.15
N ALA A 53 -6.36 4.46 3.59
CA ALA A 53 -6.90 5.58 4.37
C ALA A 53 -7.29 6.69 3.40
N ASN A 54 -8.48 7.29 3.54
CA ASN A 54 -8.80 8.53 2.83
C ASN A 54 -7.71 9.57 3.19
N PRO A 55 -6.84 9.97 2.26
CA PRO A 55 -5.81 10.95 2.56
C PRO A 55 -6.50 12.29 2.77
N VAL A 56 -6.23 12.94 3.90
CA VAL A 56 -6.65 14.32 4.13
C VAL A 56 -5.49 15.20 3.69
N VAL A 57 -5.74 16.13 2.78
CA VAL A 57 -4.71 17.07 2.31
C VAL A 57 -4.55 18.15 3.38
N VAL A 58 -3.42 18.14 4.07
CA VAL A 58 -3.07 19.18 5.05
C VAL A 58 -1.77 19.83 4.57
N HIS A 59 -1.81 21.14 4.31
CA HIS A 59 -0.67 21.92 3.79
C HIS A 59 -0.04 21.35 2.51
N GLY A 60 -0.84 20.83 1.59
CA GLY A 60 -0.36 20.28 0.31
C GLY A 60 0.36 18.92 0.42
N THR A 61 0.46 18.35 1.63
CA THR A 61 1.04 17.02 1.86
C THR A 61 -0.08 16.06 2.29
N GLN A 62 -0.06 14.83 1.76
CA GLN A 62 -1.02 13.81 2.17
C GLN A 62 -0.61 13.24 3.53
N THR A 63 -1.36 13.57 4.59
CA THR A 63 -1.18 12.98 5.92
C THR A 63 -2.27 11.94 6.22
N PRO A 64 -1.94 10.88 6.99
CA PRO A 64 -2.96 9.94 7.45
C PRO A 64 -3.94 10.67 8.39
N ALA A 65 -5.25 10.56 8.10
CA ALA A 65 -6.32 11.26 8.83
C ALA A 65 -6.26 11.14 10.37
N ARG A 66 -5.71 10.03 10.89
CA ARG A 66 -5.54 9.79 12.34
C ARG A 66 -4.48 10.69 12.99
N ARG A 67 -3.48 11.19 12.25
CA ARG A 67 -2.41 12.04 12.81
C ARG A 67 -2.92 13.46 13.09
N ASP A 68 -3.80 13.98 12.24
CA ASP A 68 -4.27 15.37 12.32
C ASP A 68 -5.39 15.58 13.35
N LEU A 69 -6.16 14.53 13.65
CA LEU A 69 -7.17 14.55 14.73
C LEU A 69 -6.57 14.69 16.14
N ARG A 70 -5.29 14.33 16.33
CA ARG A 70 -4.63 14.39 17.65
C ARG A 70 -4.32 15.83 18.08
N HIS A 71 -4.19 16.75 17.14
CA HIS A 71 -3.89 18.16 17.44
C HIS A 71 -5.15 19.04 17.47
N THR A 72 -6.27 18.55 16.95
CA THR A 72 -7.56 19.29 16.89
C THR A 72 -8.56 18.87 17.96
N LEU A 73 -8.41 17.68 18.55
CA LEU A 73 -9.20 17.28 19.72
C LEU A 73 -8.58 17.89 20.99
N PRO A 74 -9.30 18.75 21.73
CA PRO A 74 -8.84 19.19 23.05
C PRO A 74 -8.62 17.94 23.93
N ASP A 75 -7.49 17.92 24.64
CA ASP A 75 -7.07 16.78 25.44
C ASP A 75 -8.06 16.53 26.59
N ARG A 76 -9.07 15.71 26.31
CA ARG A 76 -10.14 15.32 27.23
C ARG A 76 -9.62 14.57 28.45
N ARG A 77 -8.33 14.20 28.50
CA ARG A 77 -7.72 13.57 29.68
C ARG A 77 -7.61 14.56 30.84
N HIS A 78 -7.38 15.84 30.57
CA HIS A 78 -7.30 16.87 31.61
C HIS A 78 -8.69 17.30 32.09
N ALA A 79 -9.68 17.38 31.19
CA ALA A 79 -11.05 17.77 31.55
C ALA A 79 -11.72 16.82 32.57
N ALA A 80 -11.44 15.52 32.52
CA ALA A 80 -11.97 14.56 33.49
C ALA A 80 -11.27 14.65 34.85
N VAL A 81 -9.98 14.97 34.88
CA VAL A 81 -9.21 15.12 36.12
C VAL A 81 -9.58 16.44 36.80
N ASP A 82 -9.79 17.51 36.05
CA ASP A 82 -10.25 18.80 36.57
C ASP A 82 -11.67 18.73 37.13
N ALA A 83 -12.56 17.93 36.50
CA ALA A 83 -13.91 17.72 37.00
C ALA A 83 -13.97 16.92 38.32
N ILE A 84 -12.99 16.05 38.57
CA ILE A 84 -12.87 15.30 39.84
C ILE A 84 -12.21 16.16 40.92
N ALA A 85 -11.27 17.03 40.56
CA ALA A 85 -10.63 17.97 41.49
C ALA A 85 -11.55 19.08 42.00
N LEU A 86 -12.75 19.23 41.41
CA LEU A 86 -13.79 20.18 41.80
C LEU A 86 -14.93 19.55 42.64
N LEU A 87 -14.78 18.28 43.07
CA LEU A 87 -15.63 17.59 44.06
C LEU A 87 -14.90 17.48 45.40
#